data_AF-A0A4R6WZ22-F1
#
_entry.id   AF-A0A4R6WZ22-F1
#
_cell.length_a   1.000
_cell.length_b   1.000
_cell.length_c   1.000
_cell.angle_alpha   90.00
_cell.angle_beta   90.00
_cell.angle_gamma   90.00
#
_symmetry.space_group_name_H-M   'P 1'
#
loop_
_entity.id
_entity.type
_entity.pdbx_description
1 polymer ?
#
loop_
_entity_poly.entity_id
_entity_poly.type
_entity_poly.pdbx_seq_one_letter_code
_entity_poly.pdbx_strand_id
1 'polypeptide(L)'
;MTGSITRMAVMAAVLGIAAVPAMAQSKGALTVEEIRGCICMDLELAAKRTEIETRRAMLDERGAQLAALSAQIVERRRTLDPQDLTGQEILKGLINQENALRDLIQSDTRPALNQAVSEYNALAALYTTECANRPRYKVDVDQANKDLVCPLP
;
A
#
# COMPACT_ATOMS: atom_id res chain seq x y z
N MET A 1 6.31 52.14 24.99
CA MET A 1 7.50 51.51 25.59
C MET A 1 8.37 50.98 24.47
N THR A 2 9.43 51.72 24.20
CA THR A 2 10.50 51.48 23.23
C THR A 2 11.49 50.44 23.76
N GLY A 3 11.94 49.52 22.92
CA GLY A 3 13.10 48.66 23.15
C GLY A 3 13.97 48.60 21.91
N SER A 4 15.06 49.36 21.93
CA SER A 4 16.03 49.57 20.85
C SER A 4 17.16 48.53 20.84
N ILE A 5 17.50 48.10 19.61
CA ILE A 5 18.85 48.02 19.00
C ILE A 5 19.97 47.29 19.77
N THR A 6 20.47 46.20 19.18
CA THR A 6 21.93 46.04 18.98
C THR A 6 22.21 45.30 17.66
N ARG A 7 22.85 46.00 16.73
CA ARG A 7 23.51 45.44 15.55
C ARG A 7 24.83 44.82 15.98
N MET A 8 25.13 43.59 15.54
CA MET A 8 26.50 43.12 15.41
C MET A 8 26.61 42.29 14.14
N ALA A 9 27.25 42.89 13.14
CA ALA A 9 27.85 42.19 12.02
C ALA A 9 29.09 41.44 12.53
N VAL A 10 29.46 40.33 11.89
CA VAL A 10 30.86 39.96 11.55
C VAL A 10 30.92 38.61 10.83
N MET A 11 31.53 38.68 9.65
CA MET A 11 32.40 37.71 8.96
C MET A 11 31.84 36.37 8.43
N ALA A 12 31.73 36.38 7.11
CA ALA A 12 32.14 35.35 6.16
C ALA A 12 33.18 34.34 6.67
N ALA A 13 32.82 33.06 6.54
CA ALA A 13 33.75 31.98 6.23
C ALA A 13 33.05 31.06 5.21
N VAL A 14 33.26 31.35 3.93
CA VAL A 14 32.90 30.46 2.83
C VAL A 14 33.87 29.27 2.89
N LEU A 15 33.46 28.21 3.58
CA LEU A 15 34.11 26.91 3.47
C LEU A 15 33.60 26.26 2.18
N GLY A 16 34.41 26.37 1.12
CA GLY A 16 34.23 25.64 -0.12
C GLY A 16 34.32 24.14 0.15
N ILE A 17 33.17 23.49 0.31
CA ILE A 17 33.07 22.04 0.22
C ILE A 17 33.23 21.72 -1.26
N ALA A 18 34.42 21.28 -1.65
CA ALA A 18 34.62 20.66 -2.95
C ALA A 18 33.66 19.47 -3.04
N ALA A 19 32.58 19.63 -3.78
CA ALA A 19 31.69 18.54 -4.14
C ALA A 19 32.48 17.60 -5.04
N VAL A 20 33.12 16.60 -4.45
CA VAL A 20 33.64 15.45 -5.19
C VAL A 20 32.38 14.80 -5.79
N PRO A 21 32.22 14.73 -7.12
CA PRO A 21 31.14 13.95 -7.68
C PRO A 21 31.41 12.51 -7.24
N ALA A 22 30.55 11.99 -6.36
CA ALA A 22 30.44 10.56 -6.16
C ALA A 22 30.09 9.98 -7.53
N MET A 23 31.08 9.47 -8.25
CA MET A 23 30.83 8.66 -9.43
C MET A 23 30.13 7.41 -8.92
N ALA A 24 28.80 7.46 -8.91
CA ALA A 24 27.98 6.28 -8.79
C ALA A 24 28.44 5.35 -9.91
N GLN A 25 29.20 4.31 -9.57
CA GLN A 25 29.58 3.28 -10.51
C GLN A 25 28.27 2.71 -11.04
N SER A 26 27.93 3.00 -12.30
CA SER A 26 26.74 2.45 -12.92
C SER A 26 26.93 0.94 -12.91
N LYS A 27 26.16 0.22 -12.06
CA LYS A 27 25.99 -1.24 -12.20
C LYS A 27 25.73 -1.48 -13.69
N GLY A 28 26.60 -2.27 -14.33
CA GLY A 28 26.51 -2.51 -15.78
C GLY A 28 25.20 -3.19 -16.18
N ALA A 29 25.14 -3.64 -17.44
CA ALA A 29 24.02 -4.46 -17.90
C ALA A 29 23.78 -5.67 -16.97
N LEU A 30 22.52 -6.09 -16.90
CA LEU A 30 22.13 -7.23 -16.07
C LEU A 30 22.72 -8.54 -16.61
N THR A 31 23.22 -9.40 -15.73
CA THR A 31 23.61 -10.76 -16.10
C THR A 31 22.38 -11.64 -16.33
N VAL A 32 22.56 -12.82 -16.93
CA VAL A 32 21.48 -13.79 -17.14
C VAL A 32 20.78 -14.14 -15.83
N GLU A 33 21.51 -14.38 -14.75
CA GLU A 33 20.97 -14.71 -13.42
C GLU A 33 20.18 -13.55 -12.83
N GLU A 34 20.70 -12.31 -12.95
CA GLU A 34 19.98 -11.12 -12.49
C GLU A 34 18.69 -10.92 -13.30
N ILE A 35 18.72 -11.15 -14.62
CA ILE A 35 17.53 -11.08 -15.47
C ILE A 35 16.50 -12.13 -15.04
N ARG A 36 16.91 -13.37 -14.71
CA ARG A 36 16.00 -14.39 -14.19
C ARG A 36 15.31 -13.92 -12.90
N GLY A 37 16.09 -13.39 -11.95
CA GLY A 37 15.54 -12.81 -10.72
C GLY A 37 14.54 -11.69 -11.01
N CYS A 38 14.86 -10.81 -11.95
CA CYS A 38 13.98 -9.74 -12.38
C CYS A 38 12.69 -10.23 -13.02
N ILE A 39 12.72 -11.29 -13.83
CA ILE A 39 11.50 -11.89 -14.39
C ILE A 39 10.63 -12.46 -13.27
N CYS A 40 11.22 -13.14 -12.30
CA CYS A 40 10.46 -13.67 -11.16
C CYS A 40 9.84 -12.58 -10.28
N MET A 41 10.56 -11.48 -10.02
CA MET A 41 10.00 -10.33 -9.30
C MET A 41 8.84 -9.68 -10.07
N ASP A 42 8.88 -9.65 -11.40
CA ASP A 42 7.79 -9.10 -12.21
C ASP A 42 6.52 -9.96 -12.09
N LEU A 43 6.67 -11.29 -12.08
CA LEU A 43 5.57 -12.22 -11.83
C LEU A 43 4.99 -12.06 -10.42
N GLU A 44 5.85 -11.90 -9.42
CA GLU A 44 5.42 -11.64 -8.04
C GLU A 44 4.71 -10.29 -7.90
N LEU A 45 5.19 -9.24 -8.58
CA LEU A 45 4.50 -7.94 -8.64
C LEU A 45 3.10 -8.08 -9.25
N ALA A 46 2.95 -8.88 -10.31
CA ALA A 46 1.64 -9.15 -10.89
C ALA A 46 0.72 -9.88 -9.90
N ALA A 47 1.24 -10.89 -9.19
CA ALA A 47 0.47 -11.59 -8.15
C ALA A 47 0.03 -10.65 -7.02
N LYS A 48 0.92 -9.81 -6.51
CA LYS A 48 0.61 -8.82 -5.46
C LYS A 48 -0.41 -7.76 -5.92
N ARG A 49 -0.42 -7.38 -7.21
CA ARG A 49 -1.49 -6.51 -7.76
C ARG A 49 -2.86 -7.17 -7.67
N THR A 50 -2.97 -8.43 -8.09
CA THR A 50 -4.22 -9.21 -7.98
C THR A 50 -4.68 -9.35 -6.54
N GLU A 51 -3.75 -9.54 -5.60
CA GLU A 51 -4.06 -9.58 -4.17
C GLU A 51 -4.64 -8.25 -3.67
N ILE A 52 -4.03 -7.12 -4.03
CA ILE A 52 -4.54 -5.78 -3.69
C ILE A 52 -5.95 -5.57 -4.25
N GLU A 53 -6.18 -5.94 -5.51
CA GLU A 53 -7.49 -5.84 -6.15
C GLU A 53 -8.54 -6.68 -5.39
N THR A 54 -8.19 -7.91 -5.02
CA THR A 54 -9.04 -8.80 -4.23
C THR A 54 -9.38 -8.18 -2.87
N ARG A 55 -8.38 -7.66 -2.15
CA ARG A 55 -8.58 -7.04 -0.83
C ARG A 55 -9.38 -5.74 -0.92
N ARG A 56 -9.22 -4.97 -1.99
CA ARG A 56 -10.02 -3.77 -2.25
C ARG A 56 -11.48 -4.14 -2.51
N ALA A 57 -11.73 -5.15 -3.34
CA ALA A 57 -13.08 -5.65 -3.58
C ALA A 57 -13.75 -6.13 -2.29
N MET A 58 -13.02 -6.83 -1.41
CA MET A 58 -13.52 -7.20 -0.09
C MET A 58 -13.88 -5.97 0.76
N LEU A 59 -13.02 -4.96 0.81
CA LEU A 59 -13.31 -3.72 1.54
C LEU A 59 -14.58 -3.02 1.01
N ASP A 60 -14.73 -2.94 -0.30
CA ASP A 60 -15.88 -2.34 -0.96
C ASP A 60 -17.17 -3.13 -0.65
N GLU A 61 -17.11 -4.46 -0.71
CA GLU A 61 -18.22 -5.34 -0.35
C GLU A 61 -18.65 -5.13 1.11
N ARG A 62 -17.70 -5.10 2.05
CA ARG A 62 -18.00 -4.82 3.47
C ARG A 62 -18.55 -3.41 3.66
N GLY A 63 -18.07 -2.43 2.91
CA GLY A 63 -18.61 -1.07 2.89
C GLY A 63 -20.07 -1.04 2.44
N ALA A 64 -20.42 -1.78 1.38
CA ALA A 64 -21.78 -1.89 0.90
C ALA A 64 -22.71 -2.61 1.90
N GLN A 65 -22.24 -3.70 2.52
CA GLN A 65 -22.96 -4.40 3.59
C GLN A 65 -23.25 -3.46 4.78
N LEU A 66 -22.27 -2.65 5.17
CA LEU A 66 -22.41 -1.68 6.25
C LEU A 66 -23.46 -0.61 5.92
N ALA A 67 -23.44 -0.07 4.70
CA ALA A 67 -24.44 0.90 4.24
C ALA A 67 -25.85 0.31 4.25
N ALA A 68 -26.00 -0.94 3.80
CA ALA A 68 -27.28 -1.64 3.80
C ALA A 68 -27.82 -1.89 5.22
N LEU A 69 -26.97 -2.28 6.17
CA LEU A 69 -27.35 -2.42 7.58
C LEU A 69 -27.79 -1.07 8.18
N SER A 70 -27.02 -0.02 7.91
CA SER A 70 -27.34 1.33 8.40
C SER A 70 -28.70 1.81 7.89
N ALA A 71 -29.00 1.60 6.61
CA ALA A 71 -30.30 1.93 6.02
C ALA A 71 -31.45 1.15 6.69
N GLN A 72 -31.25 -0.15 6.93
CA GLN A 72 -32.24 -0.98 7.63
C GLN A 72 -32.49 -0.50 9.06
N ILE A 73 -31.44 -0.11 9.79
CA ILE A 73 -31.55 0.43 11.16
C ILE A 73 -32.36 1.73 11.16
N VAL A 74 -32.06 2.65 10.23
CA VAL A 74 -32.80 3.92 10.09
C VAL A 74 -34.28 3.66 9.81
N GLU A 75 -34.58 2.75 8.89
CA GLU A 75 -35.97 2.44 8.55
C GLU A 75 -36.70 1.79 9.72
N ARG A 76 -36.09 0.81 10.38
CA ARG A 76 -36.68 0.16 11.57
C ARG A 76 -36.95 1.16 12.69
N ARG A 77 -36.02 2.10 12.94
CA ARG A 77 -36.23 3.15 13.96
C ARG A 77 -37.43 4.06 13.67
N ARG A 78 -37.74 4.31 12.39
CA ARG A 78 -38.87 5.17 12.00
C ARG A 78 -40.21 4.50 12.25
N THR A 79 -40.29 3.19 12.11
CA THR A 79 -41.54 2.43 12.16
C THR A 79 -41.74 1.64 13.45
N LEU A 80 -40.78 1.67 14.38
CA LEU A 80 -40.82 0.87 15.60
C LEU A 80 -41.82 1.43 16.62
N ASP A 81 -42.78 0.59 17.04
CA ASP A 81 -43.65 0.89 18.18
C ASP A 81 -42.84 0.77 19.49
N PRO A 82 -42.84 1.80 20.37
CA PRO A 82 -42.17 1.73 21.67
C PRO A 82 -42.64 0.60 22.60
N GLN A 83 -43.83 0.03 22.37
CA GLN A 83 -44.34 -1.11 23.13
C GLN A 83 -44.00 -2.48 22.49
N ASP A 84 -43.47 -2.49 21.26
CA ASP A 84 -43.04 -3.72 20.59
C ASP A 84 -41.64 -4.15 21.07
N LEU A 85 -41.62 -5.02 22.09
CA LEU A 85 -40.38 -5.55 22.66
C LEU A 85 -39.59 -6.43 21.67
N THR A 86 -40.29 -7.15 20.77
CA THR A 86 -39.63 -7.99 19.78
C THR A 86 -38.93 -7.14 18.71
N GLY A 87 -39.60 -6.08 18.24
CA GLY A 87 -39.01 -5.11 17.32
C GLY A 87 -37.79 -4.39 17.92
N GLN A 88 -37.81 -4.10 19.22
CA GLN A 88 -36.67 -3.52 19.94
C GLN A 88 -35.45 -4.45 19.96
N GLU A 89 -35.64 -5.74 20.24
CA GLU A 89 -34.54 -6.71 20.23
C GLU A 89 -34.00 -6.95 18.81
N ILE A 90 -34.86 -6.99 17.79
CA ILE A 90 -34.40 -7.04 16.38
C ILE A 90 -33.54 -5.83 16.04
N LEU A 91 -34.00 -4.63 16.38
CA LEU A 91 -33.25 -3.38 16.12
C LEU A 91 -31.88 -3.40 16.83
N LYS A 92 -31.84 -3.85 18.08
CA LYS A 92 -30.58 -4.02 18.82
C LYS A 92 -29.65 -5.03 18.16
N GLY A 93 -30.19 -6.13 17.66
CA GLY A 93 -29.44 -7.11 16.87
C GLY A 93 -28.81 -6.52 15.61
N LEU A 94 -29.54 -5.68 14.87
CA LEU A 94 -29.02 -4.98 13.70
C LEU A 94 -27.89 -4.01 14.07
N ILE A 95 -28.05 -3.23 15.14
CA ILE A 95 -27.02 -2.29 15.63
C ILE A 95 -25.74 -3.05 16.02
N ASN A 96 -25.88 -4.19 16.69
CA ASN A 96 -24.73 -5.00 17.07
C ASN A 96 -24.00 -5.57 15.84
N GLN A 97 -24.74 -6.00 14.81
CA GLN A 97 -24.16 -6.44 13.54
C GLN A 97 -23.43 -5.30 12.81
N GLU A 98 -24.02 -4.10 12.79
CA GLU A 98 -23.39 -2.91 12.22
C GLU A 98 -22.06 -2.60 12.92
N ASN A 99 -22.05 -2.60 14.25
CA ASN A 99 -20.84 -2.36 15.05
C ASN A 99 -19.78 -3.43 14.80
N ALA A 100 -20.14 -4.71 14.85
CA ALA A 100 -19.20 -5.80 14.58
C ALA A 100 -18.59 -5.70 13.17
N LEU A 101 -19.38 -5.31 12.17
CA LEU A 101 -18.88 -5.12 10.81
C LEU A 101 -17.95 -3.90 10.71
N ARG A 102 -18.26 -2.78 11.40
CA ARG A 102 -17.35 -1.63 11.49
C ARG A 102 -16.03 -2.02 12.12
N ASP A 103 -16.08 -2.77 13.23
CA ASP A 103 -14.89 -3.23 13.94
C ASP A 103 -14.05 -4.16 13.06
N LEU A 104 -14.67 -5.08 12.33
CA LEU A 104 -13.99 -5.96 11.37
C LEU A 104 -13.29 -5.14 10.26
N ILE A 105 -14.00 -4.17 9.67
CA ILE A 105 -13.43 -3.30 8.63
C ILE A 105 -12.20 -2.54 9.17
N GLN A 106 -12.27 -2.04 10.40
CA GLN A 106 -11.21 -1.23 11.00
C GLN A 106 -10.01 -2.05 11.48
N SER A 107 -10.26 -3.19 12.12
CA SER A 107 -9.23 -4.01 12.76
C SER A 107 -8.56 -5.01 11.82
N ASP A 108 -9.23 -5.41 10.74
CA ASP A 108 -8.74 -6.45 9.84
C ASP A 108 -8.73 -5.99 8.38
N THR A 109 -9.89 -5.67 7.79
CA THR A 109 -9.99 -5.52 6.33
C THR A 109 -9.15 -4.35 5.80
N ARG A 110 -9.17 -3.19 6.49
CA ARG A 110 -8.35 -2.03 6.11
C ARG A 110 -6.86 -2.26 6.35
N PRO A 111 -6.41 -2.72 7.55
CA PRO A 111 -5.02 -3.07 7.77
C PRO A 111 -4.48 -4.08 6.76
N ALA A 112 -5.24 -5.12 6.41
CA ALA A 112 -4.81 -6.14 5.48
C ALA A 112 -4.62 -5.59 4.05
N LEU A 113 -5.51 -4.70 3.58
CA LEU A 113 -5.31 -4.00 2.31
C LEU A 113 -4.08 -3.09 2.35
N ASN A 114 -3.90 -2.32 3.43
CA ASN A 114 -2.74 -1.43 3.59
C ASN A 114 -1.43 -2.21 3.59
N GLN A 115 -1.42 -3.38 4.24
CA GLN A 115 -0.26 -4.27 4.27
C GLN A 115 0.08 -4.78 2.86
N ALA A 116 -0.89 -5.29 2.11
CA ALA A 116 -0.66 -5.76 0.74
C ALA A 116 -0.11 -4.64 -0.17
N VAL A 117 -0.65 -3.41 -0.04
CA VAL A 117 -0.14 -2.23 -0.76
C VAL A 117 1.30 -1.90 -0.36
N SER A 118 1.61 -1.96 0.94
CA SER A 118 2.97 -1.70 1.45
C SER A 118 3.97 -2.71 0.89
N GLU A 119 3.64 -4.00 0.91
CA GLU A 119 4.49 -5.07 0.38
C GLU A 119 4.70 -4.94 -1.13
N TYR A 120 3.64 -4.64 -1.88
CA TYR A 120 3.76 -4.36 -3.33
C TYR A 120 4.70 -3.18 -3.59
N ASN A 121 4.55 -2.08 -2.85
CA ASN A 121 5.39 -0.89 -3.04
C ASN A 121 6.86 -1.17 -2.70
N ALA A 122 7.12 -1.96 -1.65
CA ALA A 122 8.47 -2.39 -1.30
C ALA A 122 9.10 -3.24 -2.41
N LEU A 123 8.37 -4.22 -2.94
CA LEU A 123 8.84 -5.04 -4.05
C LEU A 123 9.03 -4.21 -5.34
N ALA A 124 8.14 -3.26 -5.62
CA ALA A 124 8.23 -2.39 -6.79
C ALA A 124 9.46 -1.47 -6.72
N ALA A 125 9.79 -0.97 -5.53
CA ALA A 125 11.00 -0.19 -5.29
C ALA A 125 12.26 -1.04 -5.48
N LEU A 126 12.26 -2.29 -5.00
CA LEU A 126 13.34 -3.25 -5.21
C LEU A 126 13.51 -3.56 -6.71
N TYR A 127 12.42 -3.89 -7.40
CA TYR A 127 12.42 -4.13 -8.85
C TYR A 127 12.93 -2.91 -9.62
N THR A 128 12.51 -1.70 -9.25
CA THR A 128 12.98 -0.49 -9.91
C THR A 128 14.49 -0.33 -9.78
N THR A 129 15.00 -0.57 -8.57
CA THR A 129 16.43 -0.44 -8.24
C THR A 129 17.29 -1.51 -8.91
N GLU A 130 16.87 -2.77 -8.83
CA GLU A 130 17.69 -3.90 -9.29
C GLU A 130 17.45 -4.24 -10.76
N CYS A 131 16.27 -3.94 -11.31
CA CYS A 131 15.80 -4.51 -12.58
C CYS A 131 15.42 -3.48 -13.64
N ALA A 132 14.68 -2.42 -13.30
CA ALA A 132 14.11 -1.51 -14.30
C ALA A 132 15.13 -0.51 -14.85
N ASN A 133 16.08 -0.07 -14.02
CA ASN A 133 17.04 0.98 -14.37
C ASN A 133 18.34 0.47 -15.03
N ARG A 134 18.46 -0.84 -15.24
CA ARG A 134 19.68 -1.46 -15.79
C ARG A 134 19.41 -2.05 -17.18
N PRO A 135 20.30 -1.82 -18.17
CA PRO A 135 20.14 -2.37 -19.50
C PRO A 135 20.07 -3.91 -19.50
N ARG A 136 19.25 -4.48 -20.39
CA ARG A 136 19.14 -5.92 -20.64
C ARG A 136 19.47 -6.19 -22.10
N TYR A 137 20.45 -7.05 -22.35
CA TYR A 137 20.72 -7.50 -23.72
C TYR A 137 19.76 -8.60 -24.12
N LYS A 138 19.27 -8.55 -25.35
CA LYS A 138 18.30 -9.53 -25.87
C LYS A 138 18.80 -10.97 -25.75
N VAL A 139 20.08 -11.22 -26.03
CA VAL A 139 20.68 -12.55 -25.92
C VAL A 139 20.62 -13.10 -24.48
N ASP A 140 20.87 -12.26 -23.49
CA ASP A 140 20.85 -12.65 -22.08
C ASP A 140 19.41 -12.85 -21.59
N VAL A 141 18.46 -12.04 -22.10
CA VAL A 141 17.02 -12.24 -21.86
C VAL A 141 16.55 -13.56 -22.45
N ASP A 142 16.89 -13.85 -23.70
CA ASP A 142 16.51 -15.10 -24.37
C ASP A 142 17.12 -16.31 -23.64
N GLN A 143 18.34 -16.18 -23.10
CA GLN A 143 18.98 -17.22 -22.29
C GLN A 143 18.38 -17.35 -20.89
N ALA A 144 18.03 -16.24 -20.24
CA ALA A 144 17.40 -16.23 -18.92
C ALA A 144 16.04 -16.95 -18.92
N ASN A 145 15.27 -16.78 -20.00
CA ASN A 145 13.97 -17.42 -20.17
C ASN A 145 14.04 -18.95 -20.37
N LYS A 146 15.21 -19.51 -20.76
CA LYS A 146 15.35 -20.96 -20.89
C LYS A 146 15.35 -21.62 -19.52
N ASP A 147 14.47 -22.61 -19.36
CA ASP A 147 14.30 -23.39 -18.14
C ASP A 147 14.05 -22.53 -16.89
N LEU A 148 13.43 -21.35 -17.08
CA LEU A 148 13.14 -20.45 -15.98
C LEU A 148 12.11 -21.08 -15.03
N VAL A 149 12.52 -21.27 -13.79
CA VAL A 149 11.64 -21.65 -12.68
C VAL A 149 11.76 -20.57 -11.62
N CYS A 150 10.64 -19.89 -11.36
CA CYS A 150 10.55 -18.95 -10.27
C CYS A 150 10.09 -19.68 -9.00
N PRO A 151 10.66 -19.34 -7.83
CA PRO A 151 10.10 -19.83 -6.58
C PRO A 151 8.64 -19.37 -6.45
N LEU A 152 7.81 -20.21 -5.85
CA LEU A 152 6.44 -19.82 -5.52
C LEU A 152 6.49 -18.60 -4.57
N PRO A 153 5.67 -17.56 -4.83
CA PRO A 153 5.57 -16.40 -3.95
C PRO A 153 4.99 -16.78 -2.58
#